data_AF-A0A5M8ENU1-F1
#
_entry.id   AF-A0A5M8ENU1-F1
#
_cell.length_a   1.000
_cell.length_b   1.000
_cell.length_c   1.000
_cell.angle_alpha   90.00
_cell.angle_beta   90.00
_cell.angle_gamma   90.00
#
_symmetry.space_group_name_H-M   'P 1'
#
loop_
_entity.id
_entity.type
_entity.pdbx_description
1 polymer ?
#
loop_
_entity_poly.entity_id
_entity_poly.type
_entity_poly.pdbx_seq_one_letter_code
_entity_poly.pdbx_strand_id
1 'polypeptide(L)'
;MKVLGSALLIASGLMLGACAQHPLPEPGFNTPSALSYINAHGAKVEVRWPAQGLVTASMVIDSKRAADAAQVSDNVTRSAVNAGGVVGLLIASAINTQTGAGVLERDARNSAEHDARPMTTLLGEKNLEAIFSRRYQQTGQAAGLPSAQGPVSALVLVEPRLVLSADRGSFILVNRVQVQDIAGSVLYQRRIDVVGQPFRSCGAQCIDDGHLEWAKVNEQLEVCIDETMRVLAQDLRAGEGADAGEQTVRYVLDGRRVVERGRLLPSAGVYHRYRNLDGAIKSVPMPFENIAVQAVSP
;
A
#
# COMPACT_ATOMS: atom_id res chain seq x y z
N MET A 1 -50.86 46.29 -30.92
CA MET A 1 -49.62 46.45 -31.73
C MET A 1 -48.59 47.22 -30.91
N LYS A 2 -47.54 46.54 -30.42
CA LYS A 2 -46.15 47.04 -30.36
C LYS A 2 -45.27 46.06 -29.56
N VAL A 3 -44.54 45.27 -30.36
CA VAL A 3 -43.12 44.86 -30.24
C VAL A 3 -42.64 44.19 -28.94
N LEU A 4 -42.46 42.86 -29.04
CA LEU A 4 -41.54 42.06 -28.23
C LEU A 4 -40.08 42.52 -28.46
N GLY A 5 -39.35 42.77 -27.37
CA GLY A 5 -37.89 42.92 -27.38
C GLY A 5 -37.24 41.77 -26.62
N SER A 6 -36.60 40.86 -27.36
CA SER A 6 -35.91 39.67 -26.89
C SER A 6 -34.67 40.01 -26.07
N ALA A 7 -34.61 39.57 -24.81
CA ALA A 7 -33.36 39.47 -24.04
C ALA A 7 -32.86 38.02 -24.09
N LEU A 8 -31.94 37.74 -25.00
CA LEU A 8 -31.25 36.47 -25.11
C LEU A 8 -30.19 36.40 -23.99
N LEU A 9 -30.53 35.80 -22.85
CA LEU A 9 -29.56 35.41 -21.83
C LEU A 9 -28.92 34.08 -22.25
N ILE A 10 -27.78 34.18 -22.93
CA ILE A 10 -26.89 33.04 -23.18
C ILE A 10 -26.24 32.70 -21.83
N ALA A 11 -26.87 31.79 -21.08
CA ALA A 11 -26.26 31.13 -19.95
C ALA A 11 -25.27 30.09 -20.49
N SER A 12 -24.05 30.51 -20.76
CA SER A 12 -22.92 29.63 -20.99
C SER A 12 -22.66 28.83 -19.73
N GLY A 13 -23.27 27.64 -19.65
CA GLY A 13 -22.95 26.63 -18.65
C GLY A 13 -21.49 26.23 -18.80
N LEU A 14 -20.64 26.82 -17.96
CA LEU A 14 -19.29 26.33 -17.69
C LEU A 14 -19.43 24.93 -17.10
N MET A 15 -19.37 23.92 -17.97
CA MET A 15 -19.08 22.55 -17.60
C MET A 15 -17.73 22.56 -16.89
N LEU A 16 -17.79 22.59 -15.55
CA LEU A 16 -16.65 22.35 -14.68
C LEU A 16 -16.10 20.97 -15.06
N GLY A 17 -15.01 20.97 -15.82
CA GLY A 17 -14.25 19.77 -16.11
C GLY A 17 -13.89 19.12 -14.78
N ALA A 18 -14.41 17.90 -14.58
CA ALA A 18 -14.04 17.07 -13.46
C ALA A 18 -12.51 17.03 -13.40
N CYS A 19 -11.96 17.57 -12.32
CA CYS A 19 -10.57 17.35 -11.99
C CYS A 19 -10.38 15.83 -12.00
N ALA A 20 -9.50 15.32 -12.85
CA ALA A 20 -9.02 13.95 -12.79
C ALA A 20 -8.18 13.78 -11.51
N GLN A 21 -8.85 13.91 -10.36
CA GLN A 21 -8.36 13.46 -9.08
C GLN A 21 -8.28 11.95 -9.23
N HIS A 22 -7.08 11.39 -9.12
CA HIS A 22 -6.95 9.96 -8.92
C HIS A 22 -7.92 9.59 -7.79
N PRO A 23 -8.84 8.63 -8.01
CA PRO A 23 -9.78 8.25 -6.98
C PRO A 23 -8.97 7.88 -5.73
N LEU A 24 -9.32 8.49 -4.61
CA LEU A 24 -8.76 8.12 -3.32
C LEU A 24 -8.93 6.60 -3.16
N PRO A 25 -7.94 5.87 -2.60
CA PRO A 25 -8.09 4.46 -2.31
C PRO A 25 -9.41 4.24 -1.56
N GLU A 26 -10.19 3.24 -1.96
CA GLU A 26 -11.45 2.97 -1.28
C GLU A 26 -11.18 2.74 0.22
N PRO A 27 -11.91 3.45 1.11
CA PRO A 27 -11.66 3.38 2.53
C PRO A 27 -11.86 1.94 3.01
N GLY A 28 -10.91 1.44 3.79
CA GLY A 28 -11.03 0.12 4.39
C GLY A 28 -12.10 0.09 5.48
N PHE A 29 -12.83 -1.01 5.59
CA PHE A 29 -13.84 -1.22 6.62
C PHE A 29 -13.90 -2.68 7.07
N ASN A 30 -14.39 -2.89 8.27
CA ASN A 30 -14.69 -4.20 8.83
C ASN A 30 -16.07 -4.18 9.49
N THR A 31 -17.08 -4.77 8.84
CA THR A 31 -18.41 -4.84 9.44
C THR A 31 -18.43 -5.85 10.58
N PRO A 32 -19.23 -5.62 11.64
CA PRO A 32 -19.39 -6.61 12.72
C PRO A 32 -19.86 -7.98 12.23
N SER A 33 -20.55 -8.04 11.08
CA SER A 33 -21.03 -9.29 10.49
C SER A 33 -19.95 -10.11 9.78
N ALA A 34 -18.80 -9.52 9.40
CA ALA A 34 -17.74 -10.23 8.68
C ALA A 34 -17.22 -11.45 9.44
N LEU A 35 -16.81 -11.25 10.69
CA LEU A 35 -16.31 -12.33 11.55
C LEU A 35 -17.40 -13.36 11.87
N SER A 36 -18.62 -12.89 12.17
CA SER A 36 -19.76 -13.77 12.44
C SER A 36 -20.05 -14.70 11.25
N TYR A 37 -20.01 -14.16 10.04
CA TYR A 37 -20.27 -14.92 8.81
C TYR A 37 -19.18 -15.97 8.56
N ILE A 38 -17.91 -15.58 8.70
CA ILE A 38 -16.77 -16.51 8.61
C ILE A 38 -16.89 -17.64 9.64
N ASN A 39 -17.21 -17.32 10.90
CA ASN A 39 -17.32 -18.33 11.95
C ASN A 39 -18.49 -19.31 11.71
N ALA A 40 -19.58 -18.83 11.11
CA ALA A 40 -20.76 -19.67 10.83
C ALA A 40 -20.58 -20.57 9.60
N HIS A 41 -19.90 -20.09 8.56
CA HIS A 41 -19.88 -20.76 7.25
C HIS A 41 -18.48 -21.22 6.81
N GLY A 42 -17.44 -20.86 7.54
CA GLY A 42 -16.06 -21.01 7.10
C GLY A 42 -15.69 -20.02 5.98
N ALA A 43 -14.42 -20.03 5.61
CA ALA A 43 -13.85 -19.20 4.57
C ALA A 43 -13.21 -20.05 3.47
N LYS A 44 -13.41 -19.63 2.22
CA LYS A 44 -12.62 -20.04 1.06
C LYS A 44 -11.72 -18.88 0.68
N VAL A 45 -10.41 -19.12 0.63
CA VAL A 45 -9.44 -18.11 0.21
C VAL A 45 -9.21 -18.23 -1.28
N GLU A 46 -9.33 -17.11 -2.00
CA GLU A 46 -9.11 -17.02 -3.44
C GLU A 46 -8.13 -15.90 -3.73
N VAL A 47 -7.10 -16.19 -4.52
CA VAL A 47 -6.11 -15.21 -4.94
C VAL A 47 -6.49 -14.74 -6.34
N ARG A 48 -6.82 -13.46 -6.48
CA ARG A 48 -7.05 -12.86 -7.78
C ARG A 48 -5.76 -12.21 -8.26
N TRP A 49 -5.20 -12.82 -9.28
CA TRP A 49 -3.97 -12.32 -9.88
C TRP A 49 -4.22 -11.03 -10.67
N PRO A 50 -3.46 -9.94 -10.43
CA PRO A 50 -3.56 -8.76 -11.26
C PRO A 50 -3.06 -9.09 -12.67
N ALA A 51 -3.88 -8.82 -13.69
CA ALA A 51 -3.53 -9.07 -15.09
C ALA A 51 -2.26 -8.30 -15.54
N GLN A 52 -1.98 -7.16 -14.90
CA GLN A 52 -0.78 -6.34 -15.10
C GLN A 52 -0.36 -5.70 -13.78
N GLY A 53 0.95 -5.43 -13.62
CA GLY A 53 1.45 -4.71 -12.45
C GLY A 53 1.47 -5.53 -11.17
N LEU A 54 1.67 -6.85 -11.27
CA LEU A 54 2.00 -7.69 -10.12
C LEU A 54 3.23 -7.14 -9.39
N VAL A 55 4.27 -6.81 -10.15
CA VAL A 55 5.49 -6.19 -9.63
C VAL A 55 5.55 -4.77 -10.13
N THR A 56 5.73 -3.84 -9.20
CA THR A 56 6.16 -2.47 -9.47
C THR A 56 7.39 -2.19 -8.61
N ALA A 57 8.12 -1.11 -8.89
CA ALA A 57 9.15 -0.62 -7.98
C ALA A 57 8.73 0.72 -7.38
N SER A 58 9.38 1.09 -6.29
CA SER A 58 9.17 2.39 -5.64
C SER A 58 9.62 3.52 -6.58
N MET A 59 8.73 4.46 -6.86
CA MET A 59 9.10 5.66 -7.62
C MET A 59 9.95 6.59 -6.74
N VAL A 60 11.16 6.92 -7.20
CA VAL A 60 12.02 7.88 -6.52
C VAL A 60 12.12 9.14 -7.37
N ILE A 61 11.56 10.24 -6.87
CA ILE A 61 11.76 11.56 -7.47
C ILE A 61 12.91 12.22 -6.70
N ASP A 62 14.01 12.48 -7.39
CA ASP A 62 15.15 13.21 -6.85
C ASP A 62 14.72 14.63 -6.47
N SER A 63 14.91 15.00 -5.19
CA SER A 63 14.56 16.32 -4.67
C SER A 63 15.30 17.46 -5.37
N LYS A 64 16.51 17.22 -5.88
CA LYS A 64 17.25 18.21 -6.67
C LYS A 64 16.61 18.42 -8.03
N ARG A 65 16.26 17.32 -8.73
CA ARG A 65 15.52 17.41 -10.01
C ARG A 65 14.11 17.98 -9.83
N ALA A 66 13.47 17.70 -8.70
CA ALA A 66 12.18 18.31 -8.35
C ALA A 66 12.31 19.81 -8.09
N ALA A 67 13.38 20.26 -7.42
CA ALA A 67 13.67 21.67 -7.20
C ALA A 67 14.06 22.39 -8.49
N ASP A 68 14.88 21.77 -9.34
CA ASP A 68 15.26 22.32 -10.65
C ASP A 68 14.03 22.45 -11.57
N ALA A 69 13.13 21.45 -11.58
CA ALA A 69 11.86 21.53 -12.31
C ALA A 69 10.89 22.58 -11.71
N ALA A 70 10.93 22.79 -10.39
CA ALA A 70 10.18 23.88 -9.75
C ALA A 70 10.76 25.26 -10.11
N GLN A 71 12.07 25.38 -10.30
CA GLN A 71 12.75 26.62 -10.67
C GLN A 71 12.53 27.00 -12.14
N VAL A 72 12.27 26.04 -13.03
CA VAL A 72 11.85 26.29 -14.43
C VAL A 72 10.39 26.78 -14.52
N SER A 73 9.61 26.68 -13.44
CA SER A 73 8.24 27.16 -13.36
C SER A 73 8.16 28.44 -12.52
N ASP A 74 8.23 29.59 -13.18
CA ASP A 74 8.48 30.93 -12.64
C ASP A 74 7.32 31.56 -11.80
N ASN A 75 6.64 30.78 -10.93
CA ASN A 75 5.54 31.28 -10.11
C ASN A 75 5.47 30.78 -8.65
N VAL A 76 6.55 30.19 -8.11
CA VAL A 76 6.56 29.72 -6.72
C VAL A 76 7.66 30.38 -5.90
N THR A 77 7.57 31.69 -5.71
CA THR A 77 8.41 32.43 -4.74
C THR A 77 7.64 32.92 -3.51
N ARG A 78 6.45 32.38 -3.18
CA ARG A 78 5.64 32.92 -2.06
C ARG A 78 4.98 31.96 -1.06
N SER A 79 5.41 30.71 -0.90
CA SER A 79 4.90 29.90 0.24
C SER A 79 5.91 29.03 0.99
N ALA A 80 7.22 29.20 0.76
CA ALA A 80 8.25 28.43 1.44
C ALA A 80 8.73 29.00 2.79
N VAL A 81 7.96 29.89 3.43
CA VAL A 81 8.30 30.46 4.75
C VAL A 81 7.09 30.29 5.67
N ASN A 82 6.91 29.08 6.22
CA ASN A 82 6.22 28.75 7.49
C ASN A 82 5.83 27.26 7.60
N ALA A 83 6.73 26.33 7.26
CA ALA A 83 6.66 24.96 7.73
C ALA A 83 8.09 24.46 7.95
N GLY A 84 8.45 24.25 9.22
CA GLY A 84 9.82 23.92 9.62
C GLY A 84 10.37 22.68 8.91
N GLY A 85 11.58 22.84 8.37
CA GLY A 85 12.58 21.79 8.15
C GLY A 85 12.12 20.54 7.39
N VAL A 86 12.08 20.62 6.06
CA VAL A 86 12.03 19.45 5.19
C VAL A 86 13.09 19.57 4.10
N VAL A 87 14.14 18.77 4.21
CA VAL A 87 14.83 18.17 3.05
C VAL A 87 14.27 16.75 2.97
N GLY A 88 13.28 16.54 2.11
CA GLY A 88 12.56 15.27 2.03
C GLY A 88 11.38 15.34 1.08
N LEU A 89 11.45 14.53 0.02
CA LEU A 89 10.35 14.06 -0.81
C LEU A 89 9.07 14.91 -0.85
N LEU A 90 8.89 15.62 -1.95
CA LEU A 90 7.57 16.11 -2.36
C LEU A 90 6.70 14.90 -2.69
N ILE A 91 5.83 14.51 -1.76
CA ILE A 91 4.60 13.80 -2.10
C ILE A 91 3.71 14.84 -2.78
N ALA A 92 3.36 14.58 -4.03
CA ALA A 92 2.69 15.52 -4.92
C ALA A 92 1.29 15.92 -4.40
N SER A 93 1.25 17.01 -3.64
CA SER A 93 0.09 17.89 -3.54
C SER A 93 0.50 19.30 -3.95
N ALA A 94 0.85 19.46 -5.23
CA ALA A 94 0.97 20.78 -5.85
C ALA A 94 0.20 20.77 -7.18
N ILE A 95 -1.00 21.31 -7.09
CA ILE A 95 -1.92 21.62 -8.17
C ILE A 95 -1.23 22.60 -9.15
N ASN A 96 -1.26 22.26 -10.43
CA ASN A 96 -1.15 23.14 -11.60
C ASN A 96 0.25 23.61 -12.09
N THR A 97 1.14 22.67 -12.47
CA THR A 97 2.23 22.94 -13.43
C THR A 97 2.29 21.85 -14.51
N GLN A 98 1.66 22.09 -15.66
CA GLN A 98 1.42 21.07 -16.70
C GLN A 98 2.63 20.66 -17.55
N THR A 99 3.84 21.18 -17.31
CA THR A 99 5.00 20.89 -18.17
C THR A 99 6.25 20.35 -17.47
N GLY A 100 6.34 20.36 -16.14
CA GLY A 100 7.51 19.86 -15.40
C GLY A 100 7.24 18.58 -14.58
N ALA A 101 6.13 18.54 -13.85
CA ALA A 101 5.77 17.41 -12.99
C ALA A 101 5.48 16.12 -13.78
N GLY A 102 4.85 16.24 -14.96
CA GLY A 102 4.52 15.10 -15.81
C GLY A 102 5.74 14.40 -16.43
N VAL A 103 6.85 15.13 -16.64
CA VAL A 103 8.12 14.53 -17.10
C VAL A 103 8.81 13.83 -15.94
N LEU A 104 8.88 14.45 -14.76
CA LEU A 104 9.45 13.82 -13.56
C LEU A 104 8.69 12.56 -13.13
N GLU A 105 7.36 12.60 -13.14
CA GLU A 105 6.54 11.44 -12.81
C GLU A 105 6.71 10.32 -13.83
N ARG A 106 6.75 10.66 -15.13
CA ARG A 106 6.99 9.68 -16.20
C ARG A 106 8.38 9.08 -16.11
N ASP A 107 9.41 9.87 -15.86
CA ASP A 107 10.79 9.39 -15.74
C ASP A 107 10.95 8.52 -14.50
N ALA A 108 10.38 8.92 -13.36
CA ALA A 108 10.36 8.10 -12.14
C ALA A 108 9.60 6.79 -12.35
N ARG A 109 8.50 6.81 -13.11
CA ARG A 109 7.74 5.62 -13.46
C ARG A 109 8.52 4.71 -14.39
N ASN A 110 9.13 5.25 -15.45
CA ASN A 110 9.96 4.50 -16.38
C ASN A 110 11.17 3.87 -15.67
N SER A 111 11.79 4.59 -14.73
CA SER A 111 12.86 4.06 -13.88
C SER A 111 12.34 2.91 -13.01
N ALA A 112 11.21 3.11 -12.32
CA ALA A 112 10.61 2.08 -11.49
C ALA A 112 10.20 0.82 -12.29
N GLU A 113 9.67 1.01 -13.51
CA GLU A 113 9.37 -0.09 -14.43
C GLU A 113 10.64 -0.82 -14.88
N HIS A 114 11.75 -0.11 -15.09
CA HIS A 114 13.05 -0.72 -15.38
C HIS A 114 13.60 -1.51 -14.18
N ASP A 115 13.53 -0.94 -12.98
CA ASP A 115 14.02 -1.53 -11.74
C ASP A 115 13.22 -2.78 -11.33
N ALA A 116 11.94 -2.86 -11.72
CA ALA A 116 11.09 -4.02 -11.49
C ALA A 116 11.36 -5.20 -12.44
N ARG A 117 12.13 -5.02 -13.54
CA ARG A 117 12.34 -6.06 -14.56
C ARG A 117 12.99 -7.33 -14.01
N PRO A 118 14.09 -7.29 -13.24
CA PRO A 118 14.73 -8.52 -12.75
C PRO A 118 13.79 -9.36 -11.90
N MET A 119 13.00 -8.70 -11.03
CA MET A 119 11.99 -9.37 -10.22
C MET A 119 10.87 -9.93 -11.09
N THR A 120 10.39 -9.17 -12.08
CA THR A 120 9.36 -9.63 -13.02
C THR A 120 9.81 -10.86 -13.80
N THR A 121 11.05 -10.89 -14.27
CA THR A 121 11.64 -12.05 -14.97
C THR A 121 11.75 -13.26 -14.05
N LEU A 122 12.32 -13.09 -12.85
CA LEU A 122 12.46 -14.17 -11.85
C LEU A 122 11.11 -14.82 -11.51
N LEU A 123 10.08 -13.99 -11.36
CA LEU A 123 8.72 -14.36 -11.03
C LEU A 123 7.97 -15.01 -12.22
N GLY A 124 8.19 -14.51 -13.44
CA GLY A 124 7.56 -15.02 -14.66
C GLY A 124 7.95 -16.46 -15.01
N GLU A 125 9.08 -16.95 -14.51
CA GLU A 125 9.53 -18.33 -14.67
C GLU A 125 8.82 -19.33 -13.75
N LYS A 126 7.95 -18.86 -12.84
CA LYS A 126 7.30 -19.68 -11.80
C LYS A 126 5.79 -19.74 -12.00
N ASN A 127 5.17 -20.84 -11.55
CA ASN A 127 3.71 -20.94 -11.45
C ASN A 127 3.20 -20.23 -10.18
N LEU A 128 3.32 -18.90 -10.18
CA LEU A 128 3.06 -18.09 -8.99
C LEU A 128 1.61 -18.13 -8.54
N GLU A 129 0.66 -18.20 -9.47
CA GLU A 129 -0.76 -18.27 -9.14
C GLU A 129 -1.07 -19.50 -8.27
N ALA A 130 -0.56 -20.68 -8.66
CA ALA A 130 -0.74 -21.90 -7.88
C ALA A 130 0.02 -21.87 -6.55
N ILE A 131 1.25 -21.32 -6.55
CA ILE A 131 2.09 -21.20 -5.34
C ILE A 131 1.40 -20.29 -4.31
N PHE A 132 0.97 -19.10 -4.73
CA PHE A 132 0.32 -18.12 -3.88
C PHE A 132 -1.04 -18.64 -3.41
N SER A 133 -1.88 -19.14 -4.31
CA SER A 133 -3.19 -19.69 -3.93
C SER A 133 -3.08 -20.75 -2.84
N ARG A 134 -2.11 -21.69 -3.00
CA ARG A 134 -1.83 -22.70 -1.98
C ARG A 134 -1.35 -22.08 -0.67
N ARG A 135 -0.36 -21.16 -0.73
CA ARG A 135 0.22 -20.56 0.47
C ARG A 135 -0.84 -19.78 1.25
N TYR A 136 -1.56 -18.87 0.61
CA TYR A 136 -2.62 -18.08 1.24
C TYR A 136 -3.70 -18.95 1.90
N GLN A 137 -4.10 -20.05 1.26
CA GLN A 137 -5.06 -21.00 1.83
C GLN A 137 -4.51 -21.67 3.10
N GLN A 138 -3.28 -22.20 3.05
CA GLN A 138 -2.63 -22.83 4.20
C GLN A 138 -2.43 -21.86 5.36
N THR A 139 -1.99 -20.64 5.07
CA THR A 139 -1.69 -19.63 6.08
C THR A 139 -2.95 -18.99 6.65
N GLY A 140 -4.03 -18.92 5.87
CA GLY A 140 -5.34 -18.53 6.36
C GLY A 140 -5.84 -19.48 7.45
N GLN A 141 -5.71 -20.79 7.23
CA GLN A 141 -6.03 -21.80 8.24
C GLN A 141 -5.13 -21.68 9.47
N ALA A 142 -3.82 -21.52 9.28
CA ALA A 142 -2.86 -21.32 10.37
C ALA A 142 -3.11 -20.04 11.18
N ALA A 143 -3.63 -18.99 10.55
CA ALA A 143 -4.06 -17.75 11.20
C ALA A 143 -5.41 -17.89 11.97
N GLY A 144 -6.04 -19.07 11.88
CA GLY A 144 -7.29 -19.41 12.55
C GLY A 144 -8.53 -18.97 11.80
N LEU A 145 -8.48 -18.84 10.47
CA LEU A 145 -9.69 -18.76 9.65
C LEU A 145 -10.27 -20.16 9.46
N PRO A 146 -11.52 -20.42 9.88
CA PRO A 146 -12.15 -21.72 9.71
C PRO A 146 -12.30 -22.04 8.21
N SER A 147 -12.06 -23.30 7.84
CA SER A 147 -12.26 -23.75 6.45
C SER A 147 -13.74 -23.93 6.15
N ALA A 148 -14.15 -23.61 4.92
CA ALA A 148 -15.49 -23.92 4.41
C ALA A 148 -15.78 -25.44 4.47
N GLN A 149 -16.92 -25.83 5.04
CA GLN A 149 -17.32 -27.24 5.16
C GLN A 149 -18.57 -27.60 4.32
N GLY A 150 -19.22 -26.61 3.71
CA GLY A 150 -20.48 -26.79 2.98
C GLY A 150 -20.59 -25.90 1.74
N PRO A 151 -21.77 -25.87 1.09
CA PRO A 151 -22.00 -25.08 -0.12
C PRO A 151 -22.05 -23.57 0.14
N VAL A 152 -22.19 -23.16 1.41
CA VAL A 152 -22.17 -21.77 1.85
C VAL A 152 -20.84 -21.49 2.54
N SER A 153 -20.13 -20.47 2.10
CA SER A 153 -18.85 -20.04 2.67
C SER A 153 -18.61 -18.56 2.42
N ALA A 154 -17.87 -17.91 3.30
CA ALA A 154 -17.28 -16.61 3.02
C ALA A 154 -16.21 -16.73 1.93
N LEU A 155 -16.18 -15.80 0.98
CA LEU A 155 -15.08 -15.68 0.03
C LEU A 155 -14.07 -14.65 0.54
N VAL A 156 -12.86 -15.09 0.87
CA VAL A 156 -11.73 -14.21 1.18
C VAL A 156 -10.94 -13.99 -0.10
N LEU A 157 -11.18 -12.87 -0.74
CA LEU A 157 -10.50 -12.47 -1.97
C LEU A 157 -9.22 -11.70 -1.62
N VAL A 158 -8.09 -12.14 -2.18
CA VAL A 158 -6.79 -11.48 -1.99
C VAL A 158 -6.22 -11.09 -3.35
N GLU A 159 -5.94 -9.79 -3.53
CA GLU A 159 -5.26 -9.25 -4.71
C GLU A 159 -3.85 -8.78 -4.32
N PRO A 160 -2.81 -9.61 -4.52
CA PRO A 160 -1.44 -9.30 -4.15
C PRO A 160 -0.74 -8.43 -5.21
N ARG A 161 0.09 -7.51 -4.74
CA ARG A 161 1.07 -6.75 -5.54
C ARG A 161 2.37 -6.59 -4.78
N LEU A 162 3.48 -6.60 -5.49
CA LEU A 162 4.83 -6.42 -4.96
C LEU A 162 5.33 -5.04 -5.36
N VAL A 163 5.76 -4.26 -4.38
CA VAL A 163 6.45 -2.99 -4.58
C VAL A 163 7.89 -3.17 -4.16
N LEU A 164 8.79 -3.30 -5.13
CA LEU A 164 10.22 -3.42 -4.88
C LEU A 164 10.76 -2.12 -4.25
N SER A 165 11.64 -2.25 -3.27
CA SER A 165 12.36 -1.11 -2.70
C SER A 165 13.26 -0.44 -3.75
N ALA A 166 13.63 0.81 -3.49
CA ALA A 166 14.53 1.56 -4.39
C ALA A 166 15.92 0.93 -4.50
N ASP A 167 16.39 0.29 -3.43
CA ASP A 167 17.66 -0.45 -3.40
C ASP A 167 17.52 -1.89 -3.94
N ARG A 168 16.31 -2.31 -4.33
CA ARG A 168 15.97 -3.65 -4.84
C ARG A 168 16.32 -4.80 -3.88
N GLY A 169 16.59 -4.47 -2.61
CA GLY A 169 16.99 -5.42 -1.58
C GLY A 169 15.85 -5.97 -0.74
N SER A 170 14.69 -5.34 -0.81
CA SER A 170 13.46 -5.72 -0.12
C SER A 170 12.25 -5.47 -1.02
N PHE A 171 11.06 -5.81 -0.54
CA PHE A 171 9.81 -5.43 -1.19
C PHE A 171 8.71 -5.21 -0.15
N ILE A 172 7.66 -4.52 -0.55
CA ILE A 172 6.40 -4.44 0.17
C ILE A 172 5.39 -5.32 -0.56
N LEU A 173 4.83 -6.32 0.12
CA LEU A 173 3.69 -7.09 -0.36
C LEU A 173 2.41 -6.34 0.02
N VAL A 174 1.80 -5.69 -0.97
CA VAL A 174 0.55 -4.95 -0.86
C VAL A 174 -0.60 -5.88 -1.24
N ASN A 175 -1.45 -6.21 -0.27
CA ASN A 175 -2.64 -7.02 -0.47
C ASN A 175 -3.88 -6.15 -0.35
N ARG A 176 -4.74 -6.16 -1.37
CA ARG A 176 -6.13 -5.75 -1.18
C ARG A 176 -6.92 -7.00 -0.83
N VAL A 177 -7.52 -6.99 0.35
CA VAL A 177 -8.27 -8.12 0.89
C VAL A 177 -9.73 -7.74 1.01
N GLN A 178 -10.61 -8.61 0.54
CA GLN A 178 -12.05 -8.52 0.77
C GLN A 178 -12.56 -9.80 1.41
N VAL A 179 -13.57 -9.68 2.26
CA VAL A 179 -14.41 -10.82 2.66
C VAL A 179 -15.80 -10.57 2.13
N GLN A 180 -16.33 -11.52 1.38
CA GLN A 180 -17.67 -11.47 0.81
C GLN A 180 -18.55 -12.59 1.35
N ASP A 181 -19.84 -12.31 1.49
CA ASP A 181 -20.83 -13.36 1.70
C ASP A 181 -21.14 -14.12 0.40
N ILE A 182 -21.99 -15.16 0.48
CA ILE A 182 -22.42 -15.94 -0.68
C ILE A 182 -23.19 -15.12 -1.73
N ALA A 183 -23.79 -13.98 -1.35
CA ALA A 183 -24.48 -13.09 -2.26
C ALA A 183 -23.53 -12.09 -2.96
N GLY A 184 -22.23 -12.09 -2.59
CA GLY A 184 -21.23 -11.17 -3.10
C GLY A 184 -21.16 -9.84 -2.36
N SER A 185 -21.88 -9.69 -1.23
CA SER A 185 -21.82 -8.48 -0.41
C SER A 185 -20.48 -8.41 0.30
N VAL A 186 -19.75 -7.31 0.13
CA VAL A 186 -18.46 -7.10 0.82
C VAL A 186 -18.73 -6.77 2.30
N LEU A 187 -18.29 -7.65 3.19
CA LEU A 187 -18.39 -7.49 4.65
C LEU A 187 -17.10 -6.91 5.25
N TYR A 188 -15.98 -7.09 4.56
CA TYR A 188 -14.68 -6.57 4.97
C TYR A 188 -13.93 -6.13 3.74
N GLN A 189 -13.23 -5.00 3.84
CA GLN A 189 -12.27 -4.56 2.84
C GLN A 189 -11.09 -3.89 3.51
N ARG A 190 -9.87 -4.31 3.19
CA ARG A 190 -8.66 -3.64 3.68
C ARG A 190 -7.50 -3.77 2.74
N ARG A 191 -6.68 -2.72 2.70
CA ARG A 191 -5.32 -2.80 2.18
C ARG A 191 -4.38 -3.19 3.33
N ILE A 192 -3.62 -4.27 3.15
CA ILE A 192 -2.61 -4.75 4.09
C ILE A 192 -1.26 -4.70 3.38
N ASP A 193 -0.34 -3.89 3.90
CA ASP A 193 1.03 -3.76 3.38
C ASP A 193 1.98 -4.45 4.35
N VAL A 194 2.70 -5.48 3.87
CA VAL A 194 3.72 -6.18 4.66
C VAL A 194 5.08 -5.93 4.04
N VAL A 195 5.98 -5.35 4.82
CA VAL A 195 7.37 -5.12 4.39
C VAL A 195 8.18 -6.40 4.62
N GLY A 196 8.79 -6.90 3.56
CA GLY A 196 9.72 -8.03 3.63
C GLY A 196 11.04 -7.60 4.24
N GLN A 197 11.72 -8.53 4.91
CA GLN A 197 13.10 -8.30 5.32
C GLN A 197 14.02 -8.28 4.10
N PRO A 198 15.21 -7.65 4.20
CA PRO A 198 16.18 -7.68 3.12
C PRO A 198 16.55 -9.12 2.74
N PHE A 199 16.39 -9.48 1.47
CA PHE A 199 16.76 -10.81 0.94
C PHE A 199 18.12 -10.79 0.23
N ARG A 200 18.79 -9.65 0.18
CA ARG A 200 20.17 -9.53 -0.31
C ARG A 200 21.15 -9.89 0.80
N SER A 201 22.11 -10.74 0.47
CA SER A 201 23.08 -11.27 1.43
C SER A 201 24.34 -10.43 1.58
N CYS A 202 24.42 -9.32 0.85
CA CYS A 202 25.62 -8.53 0.78
C CYS A 202 25.54 -7.28 1.66
N GLY A 203 26.43 -7.20 2.66
CA GLY A 203 26.67 -5.96 3.41
C GLY A 203 27.34 -4.89 2.54
N ALA A 204 27.87 -3.84 3.18
CA ALA A 204 28.45 -2.65 2.52
C ALA A 204 29.62 -2.90 1.54
N GLN A 205 30.04 -4.15 1.32
CA GLN A 205 31.22 -4.53 0.52
C GLN A 205 30.92 -5.30 -0.77
N CYS A 206 29.67 -5.70 -1.07
CA CYS A 206 29.41 -6.23 -2.41
C CYS A 206 28.96 -5.12 -3.36
N ILE A 207 29.46 -5.25 -4.59
CA ILE A 207 28.87 -4.61 -5.75
C ILE A 207 27.49 -5.24 -5.95
N ASP A 208 26.44 -4.41 -5.92
CA ASP A 208 25.10 -4.83 -6.35
C ASP A 208 25.16 -5.16 -7.84
N ASP A 209 25.26 -6.44 -8.17
CA ASP A 209 25.19 -6.95 -9.54
C ASP A 209 23.73 -7.04 -10.05
N GLY A 210 22.76 -6.65 -9.21
CA GLY A 210 21.34 -6.71 -9.52
C GLY A 210 20.75 -8.12 -9.49
N HIS A 211 21.52 -9.14 -9.09
CA HIS A 211 21.06 -10.52 -9.12
C HIS A 211 20.04 -10.80 -8.01
N LEU A 212 18.97 -11.51 -8.37
CA LEU A 212 17.91 -11.94 -7.45
C LEU A 212 17.85 -13.46 -7.43
N GLU A 213 17.94 -14.04 -6.24
CA GLU A 213 17.84 -15.48 -6.04
C GLU A 213 16.40 -15.87 -5.67
N TRP A 214 15.79 -16.76 -6.46
CA TRP A 214 14.42 -17.23 -6.21
C TRP A 214 14.22 -17.74 -4.78
N ALA A 215 15.16 -18.51 -4.23
CA ALA A 215 15.02 -19.07 -2.89
C ALA A 215 14.84 -18.00 -1.81
N LYS A 216 15.64 -16.94 -1.85
CA LYS A 216 15.60 -15.84 -0.88
C LYS A 216 14.36 -14.95 -1.07
N VAL A 217 14.01 -14.69 -2.33
CA VAL A 217 12.77 -13.96 -2.66
C VAL A 217 11.55 -14.74 -2.20
N ASN A 218 11.49 -16.04 -2.47
CA ASN A 218 10.37 -16.91 -2.09
C ASN A 218 10.26 -17.03 -0.56
N GLU A 219 11.38 -17.15 0.16
CA GLU A 219 11.37 -17.15 1.63
C GLU A 219 10.71 -15.89 2.18
N GLN A 220 11.08 -14.70 1.68
CA GLN A 220 10.44 -13.46 2.11
C GLN A 220 8.99 -13.33 1.64
N LEU A 221 8.64 -13.88 0.47
CA LEU A 221 7.24 -13.91 0.02
C LEU A 221 6.38 -14.72 0.98
N GLU A 222 6.86 -15.90 1.38
CA GLU A 222 6.15 -16.76 2.33
C GLU A 222 5.96 -16.07 3.68
N VAL A 223 7.00 -15.43 4.22
CA VAL A 223 6.90 -14.65 5.47
C VAL A 223 5.88 -13.53 5.36
N CYS A 224 5.88 -12.79 4.25
CA CYS A 224 4.94 -11.70 4.02
C CYS A 224 3.49 -12.19 3.86
N ILE A 225 3.27 -13.35 3.22
CA ILE A 225 1.94 -13.97 3.09
C ILE A 225 1.42 -14.43 4.45
N ASP A 226 2.27 -15.08 5.25
CA ASP A 226 1.93 -15.51 6.62
C ASP A 226 1.49 -14.34 7.48
N GLU A 227 2.26 -13.26 7.44
CA GLU A 227 1.98 -12.05 8.18
C GLU A 227 0.72 -11.34 7.67
N THR A 228 0.48 -11.33 6.35
CA THR A 228 -0.77 -10.80 5.78
C THR A 228 -2.00 -11.51 6.37
N MET A 229 -1.98 -12.85 6.39
CA MET A 229 -3.11 -13.63 6.90
C MET A 229 -3.27 -13.51 8.41
N ARG A 230 -2.16 -13.39 9.15
CA ARG A 230 -2.17 -13.12 10.59
C ARG A 230 -2.82 -11.75 10.89
N VAL A 231 -2.44 -10.72 10.14
CA VAL A 231 -3.01 -9.37 10.25
C VAL A 231 -4.50 -9.38 9.93
N LEU A 232 -4.90 -10.01 8.82
CA LEU A 232 -6.31 -10.15 8.43
C LEU A 232 -7.14 -10.80 9.56
N ALA A 233 -6.69 -11.95 10.07
CA ALA A 233 -7.43 -12.67 11.09
C ALA A 233 -7.52 -11.89 12.42
N GLN A 234 -6.51 -11.08 12.75
CA GLN A 234 -6.56 -10.20 13.92
C GLN A 234 -7.49 -9.01 13.70
N ASP A 235 -7.44 -8.38 12.52
CA ASP A 235 -8.29 -7.24 12.18
C ASP A 235 -9.76 -7.63 12.19
N LEU A 236 -10.10 -8.78 11.61
CA LEU A 236 -11.45 -9.36 11.64
C LEU A 236 -11.97 -9.54 13.07
N ARG A 237 -11.11 -9.99 14.00
CA ARG A 237 -11.48 -10.19 15.42
C ARG A 237 -11.58 -8.89 16.21
N ALA A 238 -10.75 -7.90 15.89
CA ALA A 238 -10.77 -6.61 16.56
C ALA A 238 -12.01 -5.78 16.22
N GLY A 239 -12.63 -6.01 15.05
CA GLY A 239 -13.66 -5.13 14.52
C GLY A 239 -13.10 -3.74 14.21
N GLU A 240 -13.97 -2.73 14.18
CA GLU A 240 -13.56 -1.31 14.14
C GLU A 240 -13.22 -0.74 15.54
N GLY A 241 -13.11 -1.61 16.58
CA GLY A 241 -13.17 -1.24 17.99
C GLY A 241 -11.94 -0.58 18.63
N ALA A 242 -12.25 0.32 19.58
CA ALA A 242 -11.47 1.07 20.58
C ALA A 242 -10.32 2.00 20.14
N ASP A 243 -10.42 3.24 20.64
CA ASP A 243 -9.54 4.41 20.45
C ASP A 243 -8.13 4.20 21.05
N ALA A 244 -7.27 3.46 20.37
CA ALA A 244 -5.86 3.85 20.43
C ALA A 244 -5.73 5.19 19.69
N GLY A 245 -5.28 6.22 20.40
CA GLY A 245 -5.15 7.57 19.84
C GLY A 245 -4.27 7.57 18.59
N GLU A 246 -4.69 8.30 17.56
CA GLU A 246 -3.86 8.57 16.40
C GLU A 246 -2.56 9.24 16.83
N GLN A 247 -1.44 8.74 16.32
CA GLN A 247 -0.13 9.28 16.62
C GLN A 247 0.75 9.33 15.38
N THR A 248 1.83 10.08 15.46
CA THR A 248 2.88 10.03 14.44
C THR A 248 3.65 8.71 14.61
N VAL A 249 3.66 7.89 13.57
CA VAL A 249 4.48 6.69 13.45
C VAL A 249 5.74 7.06 12.66
N ARG A 250 6.91 6.67 13.18
CA ARG A 250 8.21 6.95 12.56
C ARG A 250 9.05 5.69 12.54
N TYR A 251 9.67 5.38 11.40
CA TYR A 251 10.62 4.28 11.26
C TYR A 251 11.57 4.56 10.09
N VAL A 252 12.63 3.76 9.99
CA VAL A 252 13.57 3.83 8.86
C VAL A 252 13.35 2.61 7.98
N LEU A 253 13.07 2.82 6.70
CA LEU A 253 12.93 1.79 5.67
C LEU A 253 13.93 2.09 4.54
N ASP A 254 14.77 1.12 4.20
CA ASP A 254 15.82 1.23 3.17
C ASP A 254 16.69 2.51 3.33
N GLY A 255 17.12 2.77 4.57
CA GLY A 255 17.93 3.96 4.91
C GLY A 255 17.16 5.29 4.89
N ARG A 256 15.84 5.27 4.69
CA ARG A 256 15.00 6.47 4.59
C ARG A 256 14.01 6.53 5.74
N ARG A 257 13.85 7.69 6.35
CA ARG A 257 12.86 7.90 7.40
C ARG A 257 11.46 7.99 6.79
N VAL A 258 10.56 7.13 7.25
CA VAL A 258 9.13 7.18 6.98
C VAL A 258 8.43 7.84 8.17
N VAL A 259 7.54 8.79 7.89
CA VAL A 259 6.75 9.50 8.89
C VAL A 259 5.30 9.50 8.43
N GLU A 260 4.42 8.84 9.18
CA GLU A 260 2.99 8.77 8.87
C GLU A 260 2.16 9.02 10.13
N ARG A 261 0.87 9.33 9.96
CA ARG A 261 -0.08 9.32 11.07
C ARG A 261 -0.88 8.02 11.05
N GLY A 262 -1.12 7.46 12.23
CA GLY A 262 -1.88 6.23 12.33
C GLY A 262 -2.10 5.78 13.76
N ARG A 263 -2.83 4.68 13.88
CA ARG A 263 -3.14 3.99 15.12
C ARG A 263 -2.23 2.78 15.25
N LEU A 264 -1.51 2.66 16.36
CA LEU A 264 -0.73 1.46 16.63
C LEU A 264 -1.66 0.25 16.82
N LEU A 265 -1.25 -0.88 16.25
CA LEU A 265 -1.94 -2.16 16.41
C LEU A 265 -1.04 -3.11 17.22
N PRO A 266 -1.61 -4.16 17.84
CA PRO A 266 -0.82 -5.20 18.49
C PRO A 266 0.27 -5.76 17.57
N SER A 267 1.51 -5.63 18.01
CA SER A 267 2.69 -6.18 17.31
C SER A 267 2.79 -7.68 17.56
N ALA A 268 3.40 -8.44 16.64
CA ALA A 268 3.60 -9.89 16.81
C ALA A 268 4.93 -10.32 16.19
N GLY A 269 5.74 -11.05 16.96
CA GLY A 269 7.08 -11.44 16.54
C GLY A 269 7.93 -10.21 16.26
N VAL A 270 8.59 -10.20 15.09
CA VAL A 270 9.44 -9.08 14.63
C VAL A 270 8.66 -7.94 13.97
N TYR A 271 7.36 -8.09 13.79
CA TYR A 271 6.53 -7.16 13.05
C TYR A 271 5.83 -6.15 13.96
N HIS A 272 6.06 -4.88 13.67
CA HIS A 272 5.39 -3.74 14.27
C HIS A 272 4.30 -3.23 13.33
N ARG A 273 3.12 -2.91 13.89
CA ARG A 273 1.92 -2.68 13.10
C ARG A 273 1.25 -1.37 13.41
N TYR A 274 0.68 -0.76 12.38
CA TYR A 274 -0.18 0.40 12.53
C TYR A 274 -1.24 0.44 11.43
N ARG A 275 -2.37 1.07 11.71
CA ARG A 275 -3.39 1.44 10.73
C ARG A 275 -3.21 2.91 10.37
N ASN A 276 -3.00 3.24 9.10
CA ASN A 276 -2.88 4.64 8.68
C ASN A 276 -4.26 5.33 8.61
N LEU A 277 -4.27 6.63 8.27
CA LEU A 277 -5.52 7.41 8.17
C LEU A 277 -6.44 6.97 7.02
N ASP A 278 -5.91 6.32 6.00
CA ASP A 278 -6.70 5.74 4.89
C ASP A 278 -7.31 4.37 5.27
N GLY A 279 -7.05 3.91 6.50
CA GLY A 279 -7.48 2.61 7.00
C GLY A 279 -6.58 1.45 6.59
N ALA A 280 -5.54 1.65 5.77
CA ALA A 280 -4.60 0.60 5.40
C ALA A 280 -3.80 0.14 6.63
N ILE A 281 -3.58 -1.16 6.74
CA ILE A 281 -2.77 -1.74 7.81
C ILE A 281 -1.37 -1.99 7.28
N LYS A 282 -0.38 -1.46 7.97
CA LYS A 282 1.04 -1.62 7.63
C LYS A 282 1.71 -2.46 8.69
N SER A 283 2.44 -3.47 8.25
CA SER A 283 3.25 -4.35 9.08
C SER A 283 4.71 -4.27 8.64
N VAL A 284 5.59 -3.80 9.54
CA VAL A 284 7.00 -3.52 9.23
C VAL A 284 7.94 -4.30 10.17
N PRO A 285 9.03 -4.87 9.66
CA PRO A 285 9.97 -5.66 10.45
C PRO A 285 11.05 -4.78 11.13
N MET A 286 10.69 -3.56 11.53
CA MET A 286 11.56 -2.65 12.27
C MET A 286 10.80 -1.89 13.34
N PRO A 287 11.45 -1.56 14.47
CA PRO A 287 10.81 -0.83 15.54
C PRO A 287 10.44 0.59 15.12
N PHE A 288 9.35 1.10 15.71
CA PHE A 288 9.01 2.53 15.58
C PHE A 288 9.92 3.37 16.48
N GLU A 289 10.51 4.44 15.93
CA GLU A 289 11.41 5.35 16.64
C GLU A 289 10.74 5.95 17.90
N ASN A 290 9.41 6.11 17.87
CA ASN A 290 8.64 6.72 18.96
C ASN A 290 8.27 5.75 20.10
N ILE A 291 8.49 4.44 19.96
CA ILE A 291 8.16 3.44 21.00
C ILE A 291 9.34 3.19 21.96
N ALA A 292 10.56 3.57 21.57
CA ALA A 292 11.75 3.43 22.43
C ALA A 292 11.72 4.31 23.71
N VAL A 293 10.74 5.21 23.86
CA VAL A 293 10.64 6.14 25.00
C VAL A 293 9.70 5.64 26.11
N GLN A 294 9.00 4.51 25.95
CA GLN A 294 8.08 3.98 26.98
C GLN A 294 8.56 2.71 27.69
N ALA A 295 9.76 2.21 27.37
CA ALA A 295 10.35 1.03 28.03
C ALA A 295 11.53 1.38 28.94
N VAL A 296 11.52 2.56 29.58
CA VAL A 296 12.38 2.84 30.74
C VAL A 296 11.57 3.63 31.76
N SER A 297 11.07 2.92 32.76
CA SER A 297 10.81 3.48 34.10
C SER A 297 11.34 2.48 35.14
N PRO A 298 11.96 2.97 36.21
CA PRO A 298 12.80 2.22 37.15
C PRO A 298 12.06 1.18 37.99
#